data_AF-A0A962RY44-F1
#
_entry.id   AF-A0A962RY44-F1
#
_cell.length_a   1.000
_cell.length_b   1.000
_cell.length_c   1.000
_cell.angle_alpha   90.00
_cell.angle_beta   90.00
_cell.angle_gamma   90.00
#
_symmetry.space_group_name_H-M   'P 1'
#
loop_
_entity.id
_entity.type
_entity.pdbx_description
1 polymer ?
#
loop_
_entity_poly.entity_id
_entity_poly.type
_entity_poly.pdbx_seq_one_letter_code
_entity_poly.pdbx_strand_id
1 'polypeptide(L)'
;MTSNPVRSTAFILGLCLAIPAGAAGVASESRDSSAAFVATQNFIVGRLGRDCLELLGRKESAAEYQQQWQRNNARYHDAAARYMAARLAEIELDSERDAIEAAYYDSVNKTGTSAVAQMLDRGDRVENCRVALTLVDAGNMDIDKFVVDTKQPLVAARLEELVKWAQKR
;
A
#
# COMPACT_ATOMS: atom_id res chain seq x y z
N MET A 1 21.37 -34.06 -60.02
CA MET A 1 19.97 -34.09 -60.48
C MET A 1 19.11 -34.11 -59.23
N THR A 2 18.73 -32.92 -58.72
CA THR A 2 17.33 -32.41 -58.68
C THR A 2 16.44 -33.29 -57.79
N SER A 3 15.97 -32.82 -56.61
CA SER A 3 14.81 -31.92 -56.53
C SER A 3 14.59 -31.30 -55.13
N ASN A 4 14.15 -30.04 -55.11
CA ASN A 4 13.72 -29.23 -53.96
C ASN A 4 12.45 -29.77 -53.25
N PRO A 5 12.27 -29.51 -51.94
CA PRO A 5 10.95 -29.38 -51.35
C PRO A 5 10.44 -27.93 -51.40
N VAL A 6 9.20 -27.80 -51.87
CA VAL A 6 8.42 -26.57 -52.01
C VAL A 6 8.12 -25.95 -50.63
N ARG A 7 8.48 -24.68 -50.45
CA ARG A 7 7.97 -23.82 -49.37
C ARG A 7 6.52 -23.43 -49.69
N SER A 8 5.56 -23.91 -48.91
CA SER A 8 4.22 -23.33 -48.84
C SER A 8 4.10 -22.48 -47.57
N THR A 9 4.27 -21.18 -47.74
CA THR A 9 4.04 -20.17 -46.70
C THR A 9 2.59 -19.72 -46.81
N ALA A 10 1.70 -20.30 -46.00
CA ALA A 10 0.36 -19.76 -45.82
C ALA A 10 0.41 -18.65 -44.76
N PHE A 11 0.52 -17.41 -45.22
CA PHE A 11 0.38 -16.22 -44.38
C PHE A 11 -1.12 -16.00 -44.16
N ILE A 12 -1.66 -16.55 -43.06
CA ILE A 12 -3.01 -16.17 -42.62
C ILE A 12 -2.87 -14.80 -41.95
N LEU A 13 -3.34 -13.76 -42.64
CA LEU A 13 -3.69 -12.47 -42.05
C LEU A 13 -4.74 -12.73 -40.95
N GLY A 14 -4.29 -12.93 -39.72
CA GLY A 14 -5.15 -12.95 -38.55
C GLY A 14 -5.65 -11.52 -38.33
N LEU A 15 -6.96 -11.32 -38.49
CA LEU A 15 -7.65 -10.16 -37.96
C LEU A 15 -7.26 -10.01 -36.48
N CYS A 16 -6.48 -8.99 -36.15
CA CYS A 16 -6.48 -8.43 -34.80
C CYS A 16 -7.89 -7.89 -34.56
N LEU A 17 -8.74 -8.71 -33.95
CA LEU A 17 -9.88 -8.19 -33.20
C LEU A 17 -9.27 -7.26 -32.15
N ALA A 18 -9.34 -5.96 -32.41
CA ALA A 18 -9.13 -4.94 -31.42
C ALA A 18 -10.19 -5.18 -30.34
N ILE A 19 -9.82 -5.89 -29.28
CA ILE A 19 -10.58 -5.86 -28.04
C ILE A 19 -10.60 -4.38 -27.68
N PRO A 20 -11.78 -3.74 -27.60
CA PRO A 20 -11.84 -2.37 -27.12
C PRO A 20 -11.12 -2.37 -25.78
N ALA A 21 -10.15 -1.48 -25.60
CA ALA A 21 -9.62 -1.17 -24.29
C ALA A 21 -10.78 -0.56 -23.49
N GLY A 22 -11.64 -1.44 -22.97
CA GLY A 22 -12.65 -1.09 -21.98
C GLY A 22 -11.92 -0.35 -20.88
N ALA A 23 -12.53 0.74 -20.42
CA ALA A 23 -11.99 1.59 -19.36
C ALA A 23 -11.26 0.71 -18.33
N ALA A 24 -9.94 0.89 -18.22
CA ALA A 24 -9.14 0.07 -17.32
C ALA A 24 -9.80 0.08 -15.93
N GLY A 25 -10.13 -1.10 -15.39
CA GLY A 25 -10.83 -1.22 -14.12
C GLY A 25 -10.10 -0.52 -12.97
N VAL A 26 -10.79 -0.33 -11.84
CA VAL A 26 -10.16 0.18 -10.62
C VAL A 26 -9.07 -0.77 -10.17
N ALA A 27 -9.25 -2.09 -10.29
CA ALA A 27 -8.21 -3.06 -9.95
C ALA A 27 -6.86 -2.78 -10.64
N SER A 28 -5.77 -2.72 -9.86
CA SER A 28 -4.40 -2.63 -10.35
C SER A 28 -3.43 -3.08 -9.26
N GLU A 29 -2.54 -4.01 -9.60
CA GLU A 29 -1.49 -4.49 -8.69
C GLU A 29 -0.62 -3.34 -8.12
N SER A 30 -0.32 -2.34 -8.94
CA SER A 30 0.45 -1.15 -8.53
C SER A 30 -0.30 -0.34 -7.46
N ARG A 31 -1.59 -0.13 -7.66
CA ARG A 31 -2.44 0.63 -6.73
C ARG A 31 -2.78 -0.19 -5.48
N ASP A 32 -3.03 -1.49 -5.62
CA ASP A 32 -3.24 -2.45 -4.52
C ASP A 32 -2.02 -2.48 -3.59
N SER A 33 -0.81 -2.64 -4.14
CA SER A 33 0.42 -2.65 -3.35
C SER A 33 0.70 -1.30 -2.69
N SER A 34 0.42 -0.19 -3.38
CA SER A 34 0.58 1.16 -2.82
C SER A 34 -0.41 1.43 -1.69
N ALA A 35 -1.68 1.07 -1.85
CA ALA A 35 -2.69 1.21 -0.82
C ALA A 35 -2.36 0.35 0.41
N ALA A 36 -1.95 -0.90 0.19
CA ALA A 36 -1.50 -1.80 1.26
C ALA A 36 -0.26 -1.26 2.01
N PHE A 37 0.70 -0.67 1.29
CA PHE A 37 1.85 -0.01 1.91
C PHE A 37 1.40 1.14 2.84
N VAL A 38 0.55 2.05 2.35
CA VAL A 38 0.02 3.18 3.14
C VAL A 38 -0.74 2.68 4.36
N ALA A 39 -1.62 1.68 4.20
CA ALA A 39 -2.38 1.10 5.29
C ALA A 39 -1.49 0.39 6.32
N THR A 40 -0.40 -0.24 5.89
CA THR A 40 0.58 -0.87 6.78
C THR A 40 1.34 0.16 7.60
N GLN A 41 1.81 1.27 7.01
CA GLN A 41 2.44 2.35 7.76
C GLN A 41 1.47 2.95 8.79
N ASN A 42 0.23 3.21 8.38
CA ASN A 42 -0.84 3.69 9.27
C ASN A 42 -1.08 2.73 10.44
N PHE A 43 -1.11 1.42 10.19
CA PHE A 43 -1.26 0.40 11.23
C PHE A 43 -0.07 0.41 12.20
N ILE A 44 1.17 0.45 11.69
CA ILE A 44 2.38 0.44 12.51
C ILE A 44 2.36 1.64 13.47
N VAL A 45 2.10 2.85 12.96
CA VAL A 45 2.05 4.06 13.80
C VAL A 45 0.95 3.98 14.85
N GLY A 46 -0.25 3.52 14.49
CA GLY A 46 -1.33 3.33 15.45
C GLY A 46 -1.00 2.29 16.52
N ARG A 47 -0.30 1.20 16.16
CA ARG A 47 0.12 0.17 17.11
C ARG A 47 1.25 0.64 18.03
N LEU A 48 2.24 1.37 17.51
CA LEU A 48 3.28 2.02 18.32
C LEU A 48 2.65 3.01 19.31
N GLY A 49 1.67 3.80 18.87
CA GLY A 49 0.91 4.68 19.76
C GLY A 49 0.28 3.92 20.93
N ARG A 50 -0.43 2.82 20.65
CA ARG A 50 -1.05 1.98 21.69
C ARG A 50 -0.05 1.37 22.65
N ASP A 51 1.08 0.88 22.14
CA ASP A 51 2.02 0.08 22.92
C ASP A 51 3.05 0.93 23.67
N CYS A 52 3.31 2.17 23.24
CA CYS A 52 4.42 2.98 23.74
C CYS A 52 4.03 4.29 24.44
N LEU A 53 2.90 4.91 24.11
CA LEU A 53 2.56 6.25 24.67
C LEU A 53 2.42 6.20 26.20
N GLU A 54 1.63 5.26 26.71
CA GLU A 54 1.43 5.08 28.15
C GLU A 54 2.74 4.70 28.86
N LEU A 55 3.52 3.78 28.26
CA LEU A 55 4.81 3.33 28.80
C LEU A 55 5.80 4.49 28.98
N LEU A 56 5.73 5.49 28.10
CA LEU A 56 6.60 6.68 28.11
C LEU A 56 5.98 7.88 28.84
N GLY A 57 4.78 7.73 29.41
CA GLY A 57 4.09 8.81 30.12
C GLY A 57 3.62 9.95 29.21
N ARG A 58 3.42 9.69 27.91
CA ARG A 58 2.83 10.66 26.96
C ARG A 58 1.32 10.75 27.19
N LYS A 59 0.73 11.92 26.89
CA LYS A 59 -0.64 12.28 27.30
C LYS A 59 -1.67 12.13 26.18
N GLU A 60 -1.23 12.25 24.94
CA GLU A 60 -2.07 11.99 23.78
C GLU A 60 -2.47 10.51 23.72
N SER A 61 -3.66 10.27 23.19
CA SER A 61 -4.15 8.93 22.90
C SER A 61 -3.50 8.35 21.64
N ALA A 62 -3.52 7.02 21.51
CA ALA A 62 -3.05 6.36 20.29
C ALA A 62 -3.82 6.81 19.03
N ALA A 63 -5.11 7.15 19.17
CA ALA A 63 -5.92 7.65 18.07
C ALA A 63 -5.46 9.05 17.62
N GLU A 64 -5.24 9.98 18.55
CA GLU A 64 -4.71 11.31 18.24
C GLU A 64 -3.32 11.23 17.60
N TYR A 65 -2.47 10.34 18.10
CA TYR A 65 -1.14 10.11 17.57
C TYR A 65 -1.17 9.57 16.13
N GLN A 66 -2.01 8.57 15.87
CA GLN A 66 -2.22 8.03 14.52
C GLN A 66 -2.82 9.07 13.57
N GLN A 67 -3.80 9.86 14.04
CA GLN A 67 -4.41 10.92 13.24
C GLN A 67 -3.40 12.02 12.87
N GLN A 68 -2.44 12.33 13.73
CA GLN A 68 -1.37 13.26 13.39
C GLN A 68 -0.55 12.74 12.20
N TRP A 69 -0.17 11.45 12.22
CA TRP A 69 0.51 10.83 11.09
C TRP A 69 -0.35 10.83 9.82
N GLN A 70 -1.65 10.53 9.94
CA GLN A 70 -2.57 10.60 8.80
C GLN A 70 -2.64 12.00 8.20
N ARG A 71 -2.64 13.06 9.03
CA ARG A 71 -2.59 14.46 8.56
C ARG A 71 -1.29 14.77 7.83
N ASN A 72 -0.14 14.36 8.37
CA ASN A 72 1.16 14.54 7.71
C ASN A 72 1.22 13.82 6.35
N ASN A 73 0.48 12.73 6.22
CA ASN A 73 0.48 11.86 5.05
C ASN A 73 -0.83 11.92 4.24
N ALA A 74 -1.62 12.99 4.40
CA ALA A 74 -3.00 13.06 3.92
C ALA A 74 -3.13 12.72 2.43
N ARG A 75 -2.21 13.21 1.59
CA ARG A 75 -2.24 12.95 0.13
C ARG A 75 -2.22 11.46 -0.22
N TYR A 76 -1.46 10.67 0.54
CA TYR A 76 -1.34 9.22 0.30
C TYR A 76 -2.43 8.45 1.03
N HIS A 77 -2.72 8.83 2.27
CA HIS A 77 -3.76 8.22 3.08
C HIS A 77 -5.14 8.34 2.39
N ASP A 78 -5.50 9.54 1.93
CA ASP A 78 -6.77 9.79 1.26
C ASP A 78 -6.83 9.09 -0.11
N ALA A 79 -5.72 9.06 -0.85
CA ALA A 79 -5.65 8.36 -2.13
C ALA A 79 -5.83 6.84 -1.96
N ALA A 80 -5.19 6.24 -0.95
CA ALA A 80 -5.36 4.82 -0.62
C ALA A 80 -6.79 4.51 -0.18
N ALA A 81 -7.40 5.35 0.66
CA ALA A 81 -8.78 5.19 1.10
C ALA A 81 -9.77 5.25 -0.08
N ARG A 82 -9.64 6.25 -0.96
CA ARG A 82 -10.45 6.39 -2.18
C ARG A 82 -10.28 5.20 -3.11
N TYR A 83 -9.06 4.71 -3.25
CA TYR A 83 -8.76 3.53 -4.07
C TYR A 83 -9.42 2.27 -3.54
N MET A 84 -9.27 1.98 -2.24
CA MET A 84 -9.87 0.79 -1.66
C MET A 84 -11.40 0.85 -1.71
N ALA A 85 -12.01 2.00 -1.40
CA ALA A 85 -13.46 2.17 -1.54
C ALA A 85 -13.93 1.93 -2.98
N ALA A 86 -13.22 2.47 -3.96
CA ALA A 86 -13.48 2.25 -5.38
C ALA A 86 -13.32 0.78 -5.80
N ARG A 87 -12.27 0.12 -5.30
CA ARG A 87 -11.93 -1.26 -5.63
C ARG A 87 -12.99 -2.23 -5.12
N LEU A 88 -13.50 -1.98 -3.91
CA LEU A 88 -14.56 -2.75 -3.30
C LEU A 88 -15.91 -2.50 -4.00
N ALA A 89 -16.17 -1.27 -4.45
CA ALA A 89 -17.39 -0.93 -5.17
C ALA A 89 -17.50 -1.58 -6.57
N GLU A 90 -16.39 -2.05 -7.16
CA GLU A 90 -16.42 -2.83 -8.41
C GLU A 90 -16.87 -4.28 -8.22
N ILE A 91 -16.91 -4.77 -6.98
CA ILE A 91 -17.25 -6.16 -6.68
C ILE A 91 -18.75 -6.23 -6.41
N GLU A 92 -19.49 -6.82 -7.34
CA GLU A 92 -20.96 -6.93 -7.29
C GLU A 92 -21.43 -7.88 -6.18
N LEU A 93 -20.70 -8.96 -5.94
CA LEU A 93 -21.07 -9.97 -4.97
C LEU A 93 -20.55 -9.60 -3.57
N ASP A 94 -21.46 -9.38 -2.64
CA ASP A 94 -21.14 -8.98 -1.25
C ASP A 94 -20.13 -9.92 -0.57
N SER A 95 -20.29 -11.24 -0.72
CA SER A 95 -19.38 -12.21 -0.10
C SER A 95 -17.96 -12.16 -0.69
N GLU A 96 -17.81 -11.82 -1.96
CA GLU A 96 -16.50 -11.63 -2.58
C GLU A 96 -15.87 -10.31 -2.12
N ARG A 97 -16.67 -9.26 -2.00
CA ARG A 97 -16.23 -7.95 -1.49
C ARG A 97 -15.73 -8.07 -0.06
N ASP A 98 -16.50 -8.74 0.80
CA ASP A 98 -16.14 -8.98 2.21
C ASP A 98 -14.87 -9.82 2.31
N ALA A 99 -14.72 -10.86 1.47
CA ALA A 99 -13.53 -11.69 1.46
C ALA A 99 -12.27 -10.91 1.04
N ILE A 100 -12.39 -10.05 0.02
CA ILE A 100 -11.28 -9.20 -0.45
C ILE A 100 -10.92 -8.15 0.60
N GLU A 101 -11.90 -7.51 1.22
CA GLU A 101 -11.68 -6.54 2.30
C GLU A 101 -11.00 -7.21 3.51
N ALA A 102 -11.49 -8.38 3.93
CA ALA A 102 -10.90 -9.15 5.02
C ALA A 102 -9.46 -9.56 4.72
N ALA A 103 -9.19 -10.08 3.52
CA ALA A 103 -7.84 -10.48 3.11
C ALA A 103 -6.88 -9.27 3.06
N TYR A 104 -7.36 -8.12 2.60
CA TYR A 104 -6.59 -6.87 2.59
C TYR A 104 -6.17 -6.47 4.01
N TYR A 105 -7.11 -6.39 4.95
CA TYR A 105 -6.80 -6.00 6.33
C TYR A 105 -6.02 -7.06 7.10
N ASP A 106 -6.23 -8.36 6.85
CA ASP A 106 -5.40 -9.41 7.44
C ASP A 106 -3.94 -9.28 7.02
N SER A 107 -3.69 -9.03 5.73
CA SER A 107 -2.34 -8.80 5.21
C SER A 107 -1.66 -7.58 5.86
N VAL A 108 -2.39 -6.46 5.96
CA VAL A 108 -1.94 -5.23 6.64
C VAL A 108 -1.62 -5.50 8.11
N ASN A 109 -2.54 -6.15 8.83
CA ASN A 109 -2.41 -6.44 10.25
C ASN A 109 -1.24 -7.38 10.53
N LYS A 110 -1.10 -8.45 9.75
CA LYS A 110 -0.02 -9.44 9.89
C LYS A 110 1.33 -8.79 9.64
N THR A 111 1.46 -8.03 8.55
CA THR A 111 2.71 -7.35 8.19
C THR A 111 3.07 -6.28 9.22
N GLY A 112 2.12 -5.43 9.59
CA GLY A 112 2.34 -4.37 10.57
C GLY A 112 2.65 -4.90 11.97
N THR A 113 1.97 -5.96 12.41
CA THR A 113 2.26 -6.62 13.70
C THR A 113 3.68 -7.19 13.72
N SER A 114 4.08 -7.87 12.63
CA SER A 114 5.45 -8.38 12.52
C SER A 114 6.49 -7.27 12.54
N ALA A 115 6.24 -6.15 11.87
CA ALA A 115 7.15 -5.00 11.86
C ALA A 115 7.29 -4.37 13.25
N VAL A 116 6.18 -4.18 13.98
CA VAL A 116 6.21 -3.65 15.36
C VAL A 116 6.93 -4.61 16.30
N ALA A 117 6.65 -5.92 16.21
CA ALA A 117 7.34 -6.93 17.01
C ALA A 117 8.87 -6.88 16.77
N GLN A 118 9.30 -6.76 15.51
CA GLN A 118 10.72 -6.61 15.18
C GLN A 118 11.36 -5.36 15.80
N MET A 119 10.60 -4.26 15.93
CA MET A 119 11.08 -3.02 16.56
C MET A 119 11.13 -3.11 18.08
N LEU A 120 10.16 -3.78 18.71
CA LEU A 120 9.95 -3.68 20.16
C LEU A 120 10.45 -4.87 20.96
N ASP A 121 10.49 -6.08 20.37
CA ASP A 121 10.72 -7.32 21.13
C ASP A 121 12.20 -7.64 21.39
N ARG A 122 13.13 -6.86 20.83
CA ARG A 122 14.57 -7.06 21.00
C ARG A 122 15.17 -6.03 21.96
N GLY A 123 15.58 -6.46 23.14
CA GLY A 123 16.25 -5.59 24.13
C GLY A 123 15.28 -4.90 25.07
N ASP A 124 15.62 -3.68 25.50
CA ASP A 124 14.81 -2.93 26.45
C ASP A 124 13.60 -2.27 25.75
N ARG A 125 12.40 -2.65 26.18
CA ARG A 125 11.16 -2.19 25.54
C ARG A 125 10.94 -0.68 25.70
N VAL A 126 11.32 -0.09 26.84
CA VAL A 126 11.14 1.35 27.09
C VAL A 126 12.03 2.15 26.14
N GLU A 127 13.30 1.75 26.00
CA GLU A 127 14.22 2.37 25.05
C GLU A 127 13.75 2.19 23.61
N ASN A 128 13.33 0.98 23.22
CA ASN A 128 12.81 0.74 21.87
C ASN A 128 11.58 1.59 21.56
N CYS A 129 10.66 1.73 22.53
CA CYS A 129 9.51 2.61 22.40
C CYS A 129 9.94 4.07 22.24
N ARG A 130 10.92 4.55 23.04
CA ARG A 130 11.45 5.90 22.93
C ARG A 130 12.02 6.16 21.53
N VAL A 131 12.84 5.24 21.02
CA VAL A 131 13.43 5.33 19.68
C VAL A 131 12.33 5.32 18.60
N ALA A 132 11.39 4.38 18.68
CA ALA A 132 10.33 4.25 17.69
C ALA A 132 9.45 5.50 17.62
N LEU A 133 9.02 6.05 18.76
CA LEU A 133 8.23 7.28 18.76
C LEU A 133 9.06 8.49 18.29
N THR A 134 10.35 8.56 18.64
CA THR A 134 11.25 9.63 18.15
C THR A 134 11.33 9.63 16.61
N LEU A 135 11.40 8.45 15.98
CA LEU A 135 11.40 8.34 14.52
C LEU A 135 10.09 8.81 13.89
N VAL A 136 8.95 8.49 14.51
CA VAL A 136 7.64 8.97 14.04
C VAL A 136 7.53 10.48 14.22
N ASP A 137 7.87 11.02 15.40
CA ASP A 137 7.79 12.45 15.70
C ASP A 137 8.73 13.28 14.81
N ALA A 138 9.90 12.75 14.45
CA ALA A 138 10.85 13.36 13.53
C ALA A 138 10.43 13.25 12.04
N GLY A 139 9.29 12.60 11.75
CA GLY A 139 8.78 12.41 10.40
C GLY A 139 9.52 11.34 9.60
N ASN A 140 10.42 10.54 10.19
CA ASN A 140 11.10 9.45 9.48
C ASN A 140 10.14 8.36 8.99
N MET A 141 8.93 8.32 9.56
CA MET A 141 7.84 7.46 9.10
C MET A 141 6.81 8.18 8.23
N ASP A 142 7.00 9.47 7.92
CA ASP A 142 6.21 10.13 6.88
C ASP A 142 6.65 9.59 5.52
N ILE A 143 5.67 9.25 4.68
CA ILE A 143 5.86 8.50 3.44
C ILE A 143 6.85 9.21 2.52
N ASP A 144 6.72 10.52 2.35
CA ASP A 144 7.60 11.34 1.51
C ASP A 144 9.07 11.25 1.97
N LYS A 145 9.30 11.35 3.27
CA LYS A 145 10.64 11.24 3.85
C LYS A 145 11.16 9.81 3.77
N PHE A 146 10.31 8.83 4.10
CA PHE A 146 10.64 7.41 4.09
C PHE A 146 11.12 6.95 2.71
N VAL A 147 10.39 7.26 1.64
CA VAL A 147 10.75 6.78 0.29
C VAL A 147 12.06 7.40 -0.23
N VAL A 148 12.35 8.64 0.17
CA VAL A 148 13.61 9.34 -0.14
C VAL A 148 14.76 8.71 0.64
N ASP A 149 14.63 8.60 1.96
CA ASP A 149 15.70 8.11 2.85
C ASP A 149 16.04 6.64 2.58
N THR A 150 15.04 5.82 2.24
CA THR A 150 15.22 4.39 1.93
C THR A 150 15.62 4.12 0.48
N LYS A 151 15.73 5.16 -0.36
CA LYS A 151 16.10 5.06 -1.78
C LYS A 151 15.24 4.02 -2.53
N GLN A 152 13.92 4.11 -2.36
CA GLN A 152 12.95 3.20 -3.00
C GLN A 152 12.21 3.90 -4.17
N PRO A 153 12.88 4.14 -5.32
CA PRO A 153 12.29 4.93 -6.41
C PRO A 153 11.05 4.27 -7.02
N LEU A 154 10.99 2.93 -7.04
CA LEU A 154 9.82 2.22 -7.53
C LEU A 154 8.60 2.40 -6.62
N VAL A 155 8.81 2.38 -5.29
CA VAL A 155 7.72 2.61 -4.33
C VAL A 155 7.21 4.04 -4.44
N ALA A 156 8.12 5.02 -4.50
CA ALA A 156 7.77 6.42 -4.72
C ALA A 156 6.94 6.60 -6.01
N ALA A 157 7.36 6.01 -7.12
CA ALA A 157 6.65 6.11 -8.39
C ALA A 157 5.23 5.52 -8.34
N ARG A 158 5.03 4.38 -7.69
CA ARG A 158 3.71 3.73 -7.53
C ARG A 158 2.79 4.52 -6.61
N LEU A 159 3.32 5.10 -5.52
CA LEU A 159 2.57 5.99 -4.64
C LEU A 159 2.10 7.25 -5.37
N GLU A 160 2.95 7.84 -6.22
CA GLU A 160 2.55 8.98 -7.05
C GLU A 160 1.53 8.59 -8.12
N GLU A 161 1.59 7.38 -8.67
CA GLU A 161 0.54 6.84 -9.56
C GLU A 161 -0.81 6.76 -8.83
N LEU A 162 -0.83 6.22 -7.61
CA LEU A 162 -2.02 6.13 -6.76
C LEU A 162 -2.62 7.51 -6.50
N VAL A 163 -1.81 8.50 -6.12
CA VAL A 163 -2.25 9.89 -5.90
C VAL A 163 -2.85 10.49 -7.17
N LYS A 164 -2.15 10.37 -8.30
CA LYS A 164 -2.63 10.90 -9.60
C LYS A 164 -3.92 10.23 -10.04
N TRP A 165 -4.09 8.94 -9.77
CA TRP A 165 -5.34 8.24 -10.04
C TRP A 165 -6.48 8.80 -9.18
N ALA A 166 -6.25 8.97 -7.88
CA ALA A 166 -7.27 9.44 -6.94
C ALA A 166 -7.73 10.89 -7.20
N GLN A 167 -6.88 11.72 -7.80
CA GLN A 167 -7.20 13.11 -8.19
C GLN A 167 -8.08 13.22 -9.44
N LYS A 168 -8.12 12.18 -10.28
CA LYS A 168 -8.90 12.16 -11.53
C LYS A 168 -10.31 11.58 -11.36
N ARG A 169 -10.66 11.15 -10.16
CA ARG A 169 -11.92 10.49 -9.81
C ARG A 169 -12.70 11.36 -8.84
#